data_AF-Q832W6-F1
#
_entry.id   AF-Q832W6-F1
#
_cell.length_a   1.000
_cell.length_b   1.000
_cell.length_c   1.000
_cell.angle_alpha   90.00
_cell.angle_beta   90.00
_cell.angle_gamma   90.00
#
_symmetry.space_group_name_H-M   'P 1'
#
loop_
_entity.id
_entity.type
_entity.pdbx_description
1 polymer ?
#
loop_
_entity_poly.entity_id
_entity_poly.type
_entity_poly.pdbx_seq_one_letter_code
_entity_poly.pdbx_strand_id
1 'polypeptide(L)' 'MKVRFLGVREHISATGCSSCGAKRYASGLKTEKTFFLPSGKRLDVEFNHEYETTDTDGMFLLESGHFEEVF' A
#
# COMPACT_ATOMS: atom_id res chain seq x y z
N MET A 1 14.32 -10.07 8.13
CA MET A 1 12.94 -10.49 7.77
C MET A 1 12.67 -10.17 6.31
N LYS A 2 11.84 -10.96 5.61
CA LYS A 2 11.42 -10.66 4.23
C LYS A 2 9.90 -10.48 4.18
N VAL A 3 9.45 -9.43 3.51
CA VAL A 3 8.02 -9.12 3.35
C VAL A 3 7.66 -8.89 1.89
N ARG A 4 6.41 -9.16 1.51
CA ARG A 4 5.88 -8.89 0.16
C ARG A 4 4.74 -7.91 0.21
N PHE A 5 4.71 -6.93 -0.69
CA PHE A 5 3.63 -5.94 -0.77
C PHE A 5 2.42 -6.47 -1.54
N LEU A 6 1.24 -6.40 -0.92
CA LEU A 6 -0.04 -6.88 -1.45
C LEU A 6 -0.86 -5.79 -2.14
N GLY A 7 -0.34 -4.56 -2.22
CA GLY A 7 -1.07 -3.41 -2.71
C GLY A 7 -2.03 -2.82 -1.68
N VAL A 8 -2.52 -1.60 -1.97
CA VAL A 8 -3.51 -0.93 -1.12
C VAL A 8 -4.79 -0.74 -1.90
N ARG A 9 -5.90 -1.27 -1.39
CA ARG A 9 -7.22 -0.95 -1.90
C ARG A 9 -7.60 0.45 -1.40
N GLU A 10 -7.57 1.43 -2.29
CA GLU A 10 -8.09 2.75 -1.98
C GLU A 10 -9.52 2.88 -2.49
N HIS A 11 -10.42 3.28 -1.59
CA HIS A 11 -11.71 3.82 -1.97
C HIS A 11 -11.49 5.23 -2.50
N ILE A 12 -11.30 5.37 -3.81
CA ILE A 12 -11.19 6.68 -4.44
C ILE A 12 -12.57 7.35 -4.31
N SER A 13 -12.62 8.41 -3.52
CA SER A 13 -13.81 9.24 -3.33
C SER A 13 -14.26 9.82 -4.67
N ALA A 14 -15.54 9.62 -4.98
CA ALA A 14 -16.16 9.99 -6.26
C ALA A 14 -16.00 11.48 -6.58
N THR A 15 -15.30 11.80 -7.66
CA THR A 15 -15.47 13.08 -8.35
C THR A 15 -16.78 13.02 -9.14
N GLY A 16 -17.83 13.59 -8.56
CA GLY A 16 -19.11 13.73 -9.27
C GLY A 16 -18.95 14.66 -10.46
N CYS A 17 -19.49 14.29 -11.62
CA CYS A 17 -19.62 15.21 -12.75
C CYS A 17 -20.57 16.34 -12.34
N SER A 18 -20.09 17.59 -12.32
CA SER A 18 -20.86 18.78 -11.93
C SER A 18 -22.08 19.07 -12.83
N SER A 19 -22.15 18.43 -14.01
CA SER A 19 -23.23 18.64 -14.99
C SER A 19 -24.36 17.58 -14.92
N CYS A 20 -24.06 16.32 -14.56
CA CYS A 20 -25.06 15.24 -14.55
C CYS A 20 -25.25 14.54 -13.19
N GLY A 21 -24.50 14.94 -12.15
CA GLY A 21 -24.65 14.38 -10.79
C GLY A 21 -24.23 12.92 -10.62
N ALA A 22 -23.80 12.25 -11.70
CA ALA A 22 -23.37 10.86 -11.66
C ALA A 22 -22.07 10.72 -10.86
N LYS A 23 -22.12 9.97 -9.76
CA LYS A 23 -20.94 9.55 -8.98
C LYS A 23 -20.35 8.30 -9.64
N ARG A 24 -19.15 8.42 -10.21
CA ARG A 24 -18.38 7.25 -10.63
C ARG A 24 -17.49 6.83 -9.47
N TYR A 25 -17.77 5.64 -8.92
CA TYR A 25 -16.92 4.99 -7.95
C TYR A 25 -15.85 4.20 -8.71
N ALA A 26 -14.59 4.59 -8.59
CA ALA A 26 -13.47 3.81 -9.09
C ALA A 26 -12.83 3.12 -7.88
N SER A 27 -13.04 1.81 -7.73
CA SER A 27 -12.23 0.99 -6.83
C SER A 27 -10.97 0.59 -7.57
N GLY A 28 -9.81 1.09 -7.12
CA GLY A 28 -8.51 0.75 -7.69
C GLY A 28 -7.62 0.08 -6.66
N LEU A 29 -6.88 -0.96 -7.07
CA LEU A 29 -5.72 -1.43 -6.31
C LEU A 29 -4.56 -0.51 -6.65
N LYS A 30 -4.02 0.22 -5.66
CA LYS A 30 -2.73 0.88 -5.85
C LYS A 30 -1.64 -0.17 -5.79
N THR A 31 -0.95 -0.30 -6.91
CA THR A 31 0.17 -1.22 -7.08
C THR A 31 1.48 -0.64 -6.59
N GLU A 32 1.54 0.67 -6.32
CA GLU A 32 2.75 1.34 -5.85
C GLU A 32 2.41 2.25 -4.67
N LYS A 33 3.31 2.31 -3.67
CA LYS A 33 3.15 3.19 -2.50
C LYS A 33 4.50 3.47 -1.85
N THR A 34 4.61 4.60 -1.15
CA THR A 34 5.76 4.92 -0.29
C THR A 34 5.40 4.74 1.17
N PHE A 35 6.26 4.07 1.93
CA PHE A 35 6.19 3.93 3.38
C PHE A 35 7.39 4.62 4.04
N PHE A 36 7.14 5.24 5.20
CA PHE A 36 8.18 5.75 6.09
C PHE A 36 8.33 4.77 7.24
N LEU A 37 9.50 4.15 7.32
CA LEU A 37 9.79 3.09 8.27
C LEU A 37 10.21 3.67 9.64
N PRO A 38 9.99 2.95 10.75
CA PRO A 38 10.46 3.35 12.08
C PRO A 38 11.96 3.63 12.15
N SER A 39 12.75 2.95 11.32
CA SER A 39 14.19 3.23 11.17
C SER A 39 14.53 4.59 10.55
N GLY A 40 13.53 5.40 10.16
CA GLY A 40 13.69 6.67 9.48
C GLY A 40 13.93 6.55 7.98
N LYS A 41 13.93 5.32 7.44
CA LYS A 41 14.10 5.05 6.02
C LYS A 41 12.79 5.25 5.26
N ARG A 42 12.92 5.71 4.01
CA ARG A 42 11.84 5.69 3.03
C ARG A 42 11.91 4.39 2.23
N LEU A 43 10.78 3.72 2.06
CA LEU A 43 10.65 2.51 1.25
C LEU A 43 9.56 2.72 0.20
N ASP A 44 9.96 2.75 -1.07
CA ASP A 44 9.04 2.73 -2.21
C ASP A 44 8.76 1.27 -2.59
N VAL A 45 7.49 0.87 -2.59
CA VAL A 45 7.06 -0.52 -2.79
C VAL A 45 6.22 -0.68 -4.05
N GLU A 46 6.36 -1.83 -4.69
CA GLU A 46 5.66 -2.29 -5.88
C GLU A 46 4.91 -3.59 -5.60
N PHE A 47 3.75 -3.75 -6.22
CA PHE A 47 2.84 -4.87 -6.00
C PHE A 47 3.52 -6.21 -6.29
N ASN A 48 3.32 -7.16 -5.38
CA ASN A 48 3.86 -8.51 -5.45
C ASN A 48 5.41 -8.57 -5.43
N HIS A 49 6.07 -7.46 -5.09
CA HIS A 49 7.52 -7.42 -4.92
C HIS A 49 7.91 -7.72 -3.48
N GLU A 50 9.04 -8.41 -3.30
CA GLU A 50 9.60 -8.81 -2.01
C GLU A 50 10.67 -7.81 -1.56
N TYR A 51 10.72 -7.53 -0.26
CA TYR A 51 11.65 -6.58 0.34
C TYR A 51 12.31 -7.20 1.57
N GLU A 52 13.63 -7.09 1.64
CA GLU A 52 14.38 -7.44 2.84
C GLU A 52 14.37 -6.27 3.82
N THR A 53 14.03 -6.56 5.07
CA THR A 53 13.80 -5.57 6.12
C THR A 53 14.38 -6.04 7.45
N THR A 54 14.59 -5.08 8.35
CA THR A 54 14.87 -5.37 9.76
C THR A 54 13.62 -5.90 10.45
N ASP A 55 13.74 -6.62 11.57
CA ASP A 55 12.57 -7.14 12.27
C ASP A 55 11.61 -6.02 12.71
N THR A 56 12.15 -4.88 13.18
CA THR A 56 11.35 -3.71 13.56
C THR A 56 10.56 -3.12 12.39
N ASP A 57 11.23 -2.88 11.26
CA ASP A 57 10.58 -2.30 10.08
C ASP A 57 9.61 -3.29 9.42
N GLY A 58 9.97 -4.58 9.39
CA GLY A 58 9.15 -5.66 8.85
C GLY A 58 7.86 -5.84 9.65
N MET A 59 7.94 -5.86 10.99
CA MET A 59 6.75 -5.93 11.85
C MET A 59 5.82 -4.73 11.63
N PHE A 60 6.36 -3.51 11.53
CA PHE A 60 5.57 -2.33 11.19
C PHE A 60 4.85 -2.46 9.83
N LEU A 61 5.53 -3.00 8.82
CA LEU A 61 4.94 -3.22 7.50
C LEU A 61 3.84 -4.30 7.55
N LEU A 62 4.03 -5.38 8.29
CA LEU A 62 2.98 -6.39 8.48
C LEU A 62 1.75 -5.84 9.20
N GLU A 63 1.94 -5.05 10.26
CA GLU A 63 0.85 -4.42 11.02
C GLU A 63 -0.01 -3.48 10.15
N SER A 64 0.54 -2.96 9.05
CA SER A 64 -0.23 -2.14 8.10
C SER A 64 -1.30 -2.92 7.34
N GLY A 65 -1.26 -4.26 7.35
CA GLY A 65 -2.21 -5.12 6.63
C GLY A 65 -2.06 -5.08 5.10
N HIS A 66 -0.98 -4.48 4.60
CA HIS A 66 -0.67 -4.39 3.17
C HIS A 66 0.51 -5.26 2.75
N PHE A 67 1.08 -6.02 3.69
CA PHE A 67 2.21 -6.89 3.47
C PHE A 67 1.97 -8.28 4.05
N GLU A 68 2.64 -9.28 3.51
CA GLU A 68 2.76 -10.62 4.09
C GLU A 68 4.23 -10.97 4.34
N GLU A 69 4.49 -11.85 5.31
CA GLU A 69 5.83 -12.40 5.55
C GLU A 69 6.14 -13.48 4.52
N VAL A 70 7.37 -13.50 4.04
CA VAL A 70 7.86 -14.50 3.09
C VAL A 70 8.96 -15.33 3.75
N PHE A 71 8.77 -16.65 3.76
CA PHE A 71 9.70 -17.65 4.30
C PHE A 71 10.73 -18.10 3.26
#